data_AF-A0A0Q6Y7P5-F1
#
_entry.id   AF-A0A0Q6Y7P5-F1
#
_cell.length_a   1.000
_cell.length_b   1.000
_cell.length_c   1.000
_cell.angle_alpha   90.00
_cell.angle_beta   90.00
_cell.angle_gamma   90.00
#
_symmetry.space_group_name_H-M   'P 1'
#
loop_
_entity.id
_entity.type
_entity.pdbx_description
1 polymer ?
#
loop_
_entity_poly.entity_id
_entity_poly.type
_entity_poly.pdbx_seq_one_letter_code
_entity_poly.pdbx_strand_id
1 'polypeptide(L)' 'MGCACKGGNKIRYEVVVTTDGREKVVFSSGSKPTAESVGKRYSGSTIREVPPKNGTPQTATG' A
#
# COMPACT_ATOMS: atom_id res chain seq x y z
N MET A 1 16.09 11.93 10.02
CA MET A 1 16.00 11.01 8.86
C MET A 1 14.60 11.09 8.28
N GLY A 2 14.35 12.10 7.44
CA GLY A 2 13.07 12.23 6.76
C GLY A 2 13.00 11.19 5.66
N CYS A 3 12.20 10.14 5.87
CA CYS A 3 11.88 9.20 4.80
C CYS A 3 11.03 9.96 3.79
N ALA A 4 11.70 10.69 2.89
CA ALA A 4 11.11 11.36 1.76
C ALA A 4 10.59 10.28 0.82
N CYS A 5 9.42 9.74 1.16
CA CYS A 5 8.55 9.08 0.22
C CYS A 5 8.29 10.12 -0.88
N LYS A 6 9.11 10.04 -1.95
CA LYS A 6 8.89 10.64 -3.26
C LYS A 6 7.60 10.01 -3.80
N GLY A 7 6.49 10.42 -3.19
CA GLY A 7 5.14 9.97 -3.42
C GLY A 7 4.54 10.89 -4.45
N GLY A 8 4.22 10.31 -5.60
CA GLY A 8 3.57 11.00 -6.70
C GLY A 8 4.07 10.42 -8.00
N ASN A 9 3.22 9.66 -8.68
CA ASN A 9 3.34 9.14 -10.05
C ASN A 9 3.70 7.66 -10.25
N LYS A 10 3.82 6.82 -9.20
CA LYS A 10 3.95 5.36 -9.39
C LYS A 10 2.88 4.59 -8.61
N ILE A 11 2.37 3.53 -9.25
CA ILE A 11 1.53 2.51 -8.61
C ILE A 11 2.33 1.89 -7.46
N ARG A 12 1.65 1.62 -6.35
CA ARG A 12 2.19 0.91 -5.20
C ARG A 12 1.39 -0.34 -4.93
N TYR A 13 2.04 -1.33 -4.36
CA TYR A 13 1.49 -2.59 -3.92
C TYR A 13 1.63 -2.64 -2.41
N GLU A 14 0.49 -2.58 -1.72
CA GLU A 14 0.41 -2.66 -0.27
C GLU A 14 0.02 -4.07 0.15
N VAL A 15 0.70 -4.61 1.15
CA VAL A 15 0.30 -5.85 1.80
C VAL A 15 -0.54 -5.47 3.00
N VAL A 16 -1.81 -5.83 2.94
CA VAL A 16 -2.80 -5.61 3.98
C VAL A 16 -3.01 -6.91 4.73
N VAL A 17 -2.95 -6.87 6.05
CA VAL A 17 -3.34 -8.00 6.91
C VAL A 17 -4.58 -7.60 7.69
N THR A 18 -5.49 -8.54 7.89
CA THR A 18 -6.60 -8.34 8.82
C THR A 18 -6.20 -8.91 10.17
N THR A 19 -6.09 -8.04 11.17
CA THR A 19 -5.75 -8.41 12.54
C THR A 19 -6.81 -7.81 13.46
N ASP A 20 -7.46 -8.64 14.27
CA ASP A 20 -8.56 -8.21 15.16
C ASP A 20 -9.70 -7.46 14.44
N GLY A 21 -10.07 -7.94 13.25
CA GLY A 21 -11.11 -7.34 12.42
C GLY A 21 -10.73 -5.99 11.79
N ARG A 22 -9.47 -5.57 11.89
CA ARG A 22 -8.96 -4.32 11.32
C ARG A 22 -7.93 -4.61 10.24
N GLU A 23 -8.09 -3.95 9.12
CA GLU A 23 -7.11 -3.97 8.04
C GLU A 23 -5.90 -3.10 8.41
N LYS A 24 -4.70 -3.66 8.31
CA LYS A 24 -3.44 -2.98 8.57
C LYS A 24 -2.48 -3.18 7.40
N VAL A 25 -1.93 -2.09 6.88
CA VAL A 25 -0.84 -2.15 5.91
C VAL A 25 0.45 -2.49 6.64
N VAL A 26 1.02 -3.66 6.36
CA VAL A 26 2.31 -4.11 6.94
C VAL A 26 3.48 -3.84 6.02
N PHE A 27 3.23 -3.65 4.73
CA PHE A 27 4.27 -3.39 3.74
C PHE A 27 3.71 -2.58 2.56
N SER A 28 4.54 -1.74 1.94
CA SER A 28 4.22 -0.98 0.72
C SER A 28 5.45 -0.94 -0.17
N SER A 29 5.30 -1.31 -1.45
CA SER A 29 6.40 -1.28 -2.43
C SER A 29 5.91 -0.90 -3.81
N GLY A 30 6.78 -0.35 -4.66
CA GLY A 30 6.48 -0.12 -6.08
C GLY A 30 6.52 -1.39 -6.94
N SER A 31 6.89 -2.54 -6.36
CA SER A 31 7.07 -3.79 -7.10
C SER A 31 6.10 -4.86 -6.60
N LYS A 32 5.21 -5.32 -7.48
CA LYS A 32 4.25 -6.41 -7.25
C LYS A 32 4.92 -7.71 -6.78
N PRO A 33 5.96 -8.28 -7.43
CA PRO A 33 6.53 -9.55 -7.01
C PRO A 33 7.16 -9.47 -5.61
N THR A 34 7.64 -8.29 -5.21
CA THR A 34 8.15 -8.04 -3.86
C THR A 34 7.02 -8.04 -2.84
N ALA A 35 5.91 -7.36 -3.13
CA ALA A 35 4.73 -7.38 -2.27
C ALA A 35 4.14 -8.80 -2.15
N GLU A 36 4.15 -9.60 -3.22
CA GLU A 36 3.74 -11.01 -3.18
C GLU A 36 4.65 -11.86 -2.31
N SER A 37 5.96 -11.69 -2.43
CA SER A 37 6.92 -12.41 -1.61
C SER A 37 6.78 -12.06 -0.12
N VAL A 38 6.48 -10.81 0.19
CA VAL A 38 6.23 -10.35 1.57
C VAL A 38 4.86 -10.83 2.06
N GLY A 39 3.82 -10.76 1.25
CA GLY A 39 2.47 -11.22 1.58
C GLY A 39 2.44 -12.69 1.95
N LYS A 40 3.20 -13.55 1.26
CA LYS A 40 3.34 -14.97 1.64
C LYS A 40 3.85 -15.21 3.07
N ARG A 41 4.53 -14.23 3.69
CA ARG A 41 4.99 -14.32 5.09
C ARG A 41 3.90 -13.99 6.10
N TYR A 42 2.81 -13.35 5.66
CA TYR A 42 1.70 -12.95 6.50
C TYR A 42 0.45 -13.75 6.10
N SER A 43 0.08 -14.73 6.93
CA SER A 43 -1.11 -15.54 6.73
C SER A 43 -2.37 -14.67 6.69
N GLY A 44 -3.20 -14.87 5.67
CA GLY A 44 -4.41 -14.06 5.48
C GLY A 44 -4.13 -12.62 5.02
N SER A 45 -2.95 -12.36 4.46
CA SER A 45 -2.68 -11.07 3.82
C SER A 45 -3.28 -10.97 2.42
N THR A 46 -3.64 -9.75 2.04
CA THR A 46 -4.18 -9.36 0.75
C THR A 46 -3.29 -8.27 0.15
N ILE A 47 -3.02 -8.35 -1.15
CA ILE A 47 -2.25 -7.32 -1.85
C ILE A 47 -3.21 -6.31 -2.46
N ARG A 48 -3.06 -5.04 -2.10
CA ARG A 48 -3.82 -3.91 -2.61
C ARG A 48 -2.96 -3.08 -3.54
N GLU A 49 -3.41 -2.92 -4.78
CA GLU A 49 -2.80 -1.97 -5.71
C GLU A 49 -3.33 -0.57 -5.41
N VAL A 50 -2.41 0.37 -5.12
CA VAL A 50 -2.71 1.76 -4.81
C VAL A 50 -2.21 2.62 -5.96
N PRO A 51 -3.11 3.28 -6.70
CA PRO A 51 -2.72 4.17 -7.78
C PRO A 51 -1.97 5.40 -7.23
N PRO A 52 -1.12 6.02 -8.05
CA PRO A 52 -0.42 7.23 -7.63
C PRO A 52 -1.40 8.36 -7.28
N LYS A 53 -1.15 9.04 -6.16
CA LYS A 53 -1.93 10.20 -5.67
C LYS A 53 -2.06 11.40 -6.63
N ASN A 54 -1.42 11.38 -7.80
CA ASN A 54 -1.47 12.47 -8.77
C ASN A 54 -2.53 12.28 -9.87
N GLY A 55 -3.42 11.29 -9.74
CA GLY A 55 -4.68 11.23 -10.49
C GLY A 55 -5.85 11.77 -9.66
N THR A 56 -5.87 13.09 -9.44
CA THR A 56 -6.96 13.86 -8.78
C THR A 56 -7.13 13.66 -7.26
N PRO A 57 -7.22 14.75 -6.48
CA PRO A 57 -7.21 14.73 -5.02
C PRO A 57 -8.51 14.20 -4.43
N GLN A 58 -8.35 13.32 -3.44
CA GLN A 58 -9.33 13.10 -2.40
C GLN A 58 -9.36 14.32 -1.46
N THR A 59 -10.01 15.41 -1.87
CA THR A 59 -10.67 16.38 -0.96
C THR A 59 -11.71 17.22 -1.72
N ALA A 60 -12.98 17.04 -1.39
CA ALA A 60 -13.98 18.12 -1.42
C ALA A 60 -15.01 17.83 -0.32
N THR A 61 -14.62 18.15 0.92
CA THR A 61 -15.56 18.64 1.93
C THR A 61 -15.95 20.06 1.49
N GLY A 62 -17.25 20.34 1.46
CA GLY A 62 -17.84 21.64 1.19
C GLY A 62 -19.35 21.54 1.16
#